data_AF-A0A024HQZ1-F1
#
_entry.id   AF-A0A024HQZ1-F1
#
_cell.length_a   1.000
_cell.length_b   1.000
_cell.length_c   1.000
_cell.angle_alpha   90.00
_cell.angle_beta   90.00
_cell.angle_gamma   90.00
#
_symmetry.space_group_name_H-M   'P 1'
#
loop_
_entity.id
_entity.type
_entity.pdbx_description
1 polymer ?
#
loop_
_entity_poly.entity_id
_entity_poly.type
_entity_poly.pdbx_seq_one_letter_code
_entity_poly.pdbx_strand_id
1 'polypeptide(L)'
;MTPTWMDAIARLRDGAEPYVLVTVVGVQGSTPRESGCKMLVTADTCYDTIGGGHLELAATEHARQLLLAGKDAQSLEHFPLGARLGQCCGGRASLLFECFAVRGPQVLLFGAGHVGRALAPLLAGLPLRLEWVDSRAGEFPAELPTGVRASLLDDPLEAVDKAAAGSYYLIMTHNHPLDYALAEAVLKRGDAGFLGMIGSQTKAQRFRLRLEQRGFSTGAIESMHCPIGLPGIPGKRPLEVAIAVAAQVVARYHQDAPMRATRSGVEWKALCSETAHT
;
A
#
# COMPACT_ATOMS: atom_id res chain seq x y z
N MET A 1 21.23 10.93 16.75
CA MET A 1 20.93 9.56 17.21
C MET A 1 20.37 8.80 16.03
N THR A 2 20.79 7.55 15.83
CA THR A 2 20.15 6.64 14.88
C THR A 2 18.72 6.34 15.38
N PRO A 3 17.69 6.44 14.52
CA PRO A 3 16.31 6.20 14.93
C PRO A 3 16.13 4.76 15.44
N THR A 4 15.41 4.60 16.54
CA THR A 4 15.09 3.28 17.10
C THR A 4 13.98 2.61 16.28
N TRP A 5 13.77 1.31 16.46
CA TRP A 5 12.65 0.59 15.84
C TRP A 5 11.29 1.20 16.23
N MET A 6 11.15 1.76 17.44
CA MET A 6 9.91 2.41 17.90
C MET A 6 9.64 3.71 17.14
N ASP A 7 10.67 4.55 16.98
CA ASP A 7 10.56 5.78 16.20
C ASP A 7 10.24 5.49 14.74
N ALA A 8 10.82 4.40 14.20
CA ALA A 8 10.57 3.94 12.84
C ALA A 8 9.11 3.52 12.64
N ILE A 9 8.52 2.72 13.55
CA ILE A 9 7.12 2.28 13.42
C ILE A 9 6.16 3.46 13.30
N ALA A 10 6.30 4.48 14.15
CA ALA A 10 5.42 5.65 14.12
C ALA A 10 5.44 6.30 12.73
N ARG A 11 6.65 6.53 12.20
CA ARG A 11 6.83 7.13 10.87
C ARG A 11 6.32 6.25 9.73
N LEU A 12 6.60 4.95 9.77
CA LEU A 12 6.23 4.01 8.71
C LEU A 12 4.72 3.79 8.65
N ARG A 13 4.04 3.81 9.81
CA ARG A 13 2.57 3.76 9.87
C ARG A 13 1.94 4.99 9.21
N ASP A 14 2.47 6.18 9.49
CA ASP A 14 1.97 7.43 8.90
C ASP A 14 2.25 7.51 7.39
N GLY A 15 3.37 6.94 6.94
CA GLY A 15 3.75 6.86 5.54
C GLY A 15 3.12 5.71 4.75
N ALA A 16 2.31 4.87 5.40
CA ALA A 16 1.76 3.64 4.83
C ALA A 16 2.84 2.76 4.16
N GLU A 17 4.02 2.66 4.77
CA GLU A 17 5.13 1.82 4.31
C GLU A 17 5.08 0.45 5.04
N PRO A 18 5.26 -0.68 4.34
CA PRO A 18 5.19 -1.99 4.96
C PRO A 18 6.49 -2.29 5.70
N TYR A 19 6.38 -3.00 6.83
CA TYR A 19 7.54 -3.36 7.63
C TYR A 19 7.33 -4.69 8.34
N VAL A 20 8.43 -5.32 8.74
CA VAL A 20 8.44 -6.50 9.59
C VAL A 20 9.16 -6.17 10.88
N LEU A 21 8.47 -6.39 12.00
CA LEU A 21 9.11 -6.38 13.32
C LEU A 21 9.65 -7.78 13.61
N VAL A 22 10.95 -7.87 13.84
CA VAL A 22 11.62 -9.10 14.23
C VAL A 22 11.91 -9.03 15.73
N THR A 23 11.49 -10.03 16.48
CA THR A 23 11.71 -10.13 17.92
C THR A 23 12.43 -11.42 18.25
N VAL A 24 13.54 -11.34 18.98
CA VAL A 24 14.14 -12.53 19.61
C VAL A 24 13.22 -12.96 20.74
N VAL A 25 12.56 -14.13 20.61
CA VAL A 25 11.63 -14.64 21.61
C VAL A 25 12.22 -15.77 22.46
N GLY A 26 13.29 -16.41 21.99
CA GLY A 26 13.98 -17.46 22.72
C GLY A 26 15.44 -17.58 22.31
N VAL A 27 16.27 -17.94 23.28
CA VAL A 27 17.70 -18.18 23.09
C VAL A 27 18.13 -19.42 23.87
N GLN A 28 19.00 -20.23 23.29
CA GLN A 28 19.60 -21.39 23.94
C GLN A 28 21.09 -21.41 23.63
N GLY A 29 21.93 -21.70 24.62
CA GLY A 29 23.38 -21.67 24.45
C GLY A 29 23.94 -20.26 24.22
N SER A 30 25.09 -20.15 23.55
CA SER A 30 25.72 -18.86 23.25
C SER A 30 25.01 -18.15 22.10
N THR A 31 24.28 -17.07 22.39
CA THR A 31 23.60 -16.23 21.39
C THR A 31 24.16 -14.80 21.38
N PRO A 32 24.12 -14.08 20.24
CA PRO A 32 24.63 -12.71 20.13
C PRO A 32 23.89 -11.67 20.97
N ARG A 33 22.59 -11.89 21.20
CA ARG A 33 21.69 -11.03 21.97
C ARG A 33 20.74 -11.87 22.83
N GLU A 34 20.12 -11.20 23.79
CA GLU A 34 19.14 -11.74 24.71
C GLU A 34 17.71 -11.72 24.15
N SER A 35 16.83 -12.51 24.76
CA SER A 35 15.40 -12.47 24.46
C SER A 35 14.83 -11.07 24.71
N GLY A 36 13.91 -10.62 23.87
CA GLY A 36 13.33 -9.27 23.89
C GLY A 36 14.03 -8.27 22.97
N CYS A 37 15.23 -8.56 22.45
CA CYS A 37 15.85 -7.74 21.42
C CYS A 37 15.00 -7.70 20.15
N LYS A 38 14.92 -6.51 19.53
CA LYS A 38 14.09 -6.26 18.36
C LYS A 38 14.90 -5.56 17.27
N MET A 39 14.54 -5.86 16.03
CA MET A 39 14.91 -5.07 14.86
C MET A 39 13.68 -4.89 13.97
N LEU A 40 13.64 -3.81 13.21
CA LEU A 40 12.60 -3.56 12.22
C LEU A 40 13.22 -3.57 10.83
N VAL A 41 12.56 -4.24 9.90
CA VAL A 41 13.00 -4.40 8.51
C VAL A 41 11.95 -3.81 7.57
N THR A 42 12.36 -2.92 6.68
CA THR A 42 11.58 -2.48 5.51
C THR A 42 12.16 -3.10 4.23
N ALA A 43 11.63 -2.74 3.07
CA ALA A 43 12.19 -3.18 1.79
C ALA A 43 13.67 -2.79 1.67
N ASP A 44 14.03 -1.59 2.12
CA ASP A 44 15.34 -1.00 1.85
C ASP A 44 16.20 -0.80 3.10
N THR A 45 15.59 -0.66 4.28
CA THR A 45 16.27 -0.22 5.50
C THR A 45 16.03 -1.18 6.67
N CYS A 46 17.01 -1.26 7.58
CA CYS A 46 16.86 -1.92 8.88
C CYS A 46 17.08 -0.91 10.02
N TYR A 47 16.31 -1.07 11.10
CA TYR A 47 16.38 -0.26 12.30
C TYR A 47 16.64 -1.16 13.51
N ASP A 48 17.57 -0.73 14.38
CA ASP A 48 18.14 -1.55 15.45
C ASP A 48 18.73 -2.89 14.97
N THR A 49 19.13 -3.75 15.89
CA THR A 49 19.92 -4.97 15.63
C THR A 49 19.56 -6.07 16.62
N ILE A 50 19.39 -7.29 16.11
CA ILE A 50 19.35 -8.51 16.94
C ILE A 50 20.71 -9.18 17.07
N GLY A 51 21.75 -8.58 16.49
CA GLY A 51 23.14 -9.03 16.52
C GLY A 51 23.42 -10.33 15.77
N GLY A 52 24.70 -10.67 15.65
CA GLY A 52 25.12 -11.97 15.12
C GLY A 52 25.27 -12.05 13.61
N GLY A 53 25.29 -10.93 12.88
CA GLY A 53 25.78 -10.78 11.51
C GLY A 53 25.08 -11.69 10.48
N HIS A 54 25.43 -12.98 10.47
CA HIS A 54 24.75 -13.99 9.68
C HIS A 54 23.29 -14.21 10.12
N LEU A 55 23.01 -14.16 11.43
CA LEU A 55 21.64 -14.23 11.94
C LEU A 55 20.80 -13.06 11.43
N GLU A 56 21.35 -11.85 11.49
CA GLU A 56 20.69 -10.63 11.00
C GLU A 56 20.46 -10.67 9.50
N LEU A 57 21.44 -11.15 8.73
CA LEU A 57 21.30 -11.30 7.29
C LEU A 57 20.14 -12.25 6.96
N ALA A 58 20.12 -13.44 7.57
CA ALA A 58 19.07 -14.43 7.35
C ALA A 58 17.68 -13.92 7.79
N ALA A 59 17.61 -13.23 8.93
CA ALA A 59 16.37 -12.61 9.41
C ALA A 59 15.89 -11.50 8.46
N THR A 60 16.80 -10.68 7.92
CA THR A 60 16.47 -9.61 6.96
C THR A 60 15.95 -10.19 5.65
N GLU A 61 16.57 -11.25 5.13
CA GLU A 61 16.12 -11.94 3.92
C GLU A 61 14.72 -12.53 4.09
N HIS A 62 14.47 -13.22 5.21
CA HIS A 62 13.14 -13.78 5.52
C HIS A 62 12.09 -12.68 5.68
N ALA A 63 12.41 -11.61 6.41
CA ALA A 63 11.52 -10.46 6.56
C ALA A 63 11.16 -9.83 5.20
N ARG A 64 12.12 -9.68 4.29
CA ARG A 64 11.84 -9.16 2.94
C ARG A 64 10.98 -10.09 2.10
N GLN A 65 11.09 -11.41 2.27
CA GLN A 65 10.16 -12.35 1.63
C GLN A 65 8.73 -12.18 2.15
N LEU A 66 8.54 -11.96 3.45
CA LEU A 66 7.23 -11.65 4.03
C LEU A 66 6.66 -10.33 3.49
N LEU A 67 7.50 -9.30 3.32
CA LEU A 67 7.09 -8.03 2.71
C LEU A 67 6.64 -8.20 1.26
N LEU A 68 7.38 -8.99 0.46
CA LEU A 68 7.02 -9.30 -0.92
C LEU A 68 5.70 -10.06 -1.04
N ALA A 69 5.34 -10.88 -0.03
CA ALA A 69 4.05 -11.55 0.01
C ALA A 69 2.86 -10.57 0.17
N GLY A 70 3.12 -9.34 0.66
CA GLY A 70 2.15 -8.24 0.65
C GLY A 70 0.93 -8.46 1.56
N LYS A 71 1.07 -9.30 2.60
CA LYS A 71 -0.02 -9.63 3.53
C LYS A 71 0.47 -9.54 4.97
N ASP A 72 -0.44 -9.16 5.85
CA ASP A 72 -0.20 -9.27 7.29
C ASP A 72 0.04 -10.75 7.64
N ALA A 73 1.12 -11.02 8.34
CA ALA A 73 1.54 -12.39 8.65
C ALA A 73 2.35 -12.44 9.94
N GLN A 74 2.30 -13.60 10.60
CA GLN A 74 3.14 -13.92 11.74
C GLN A 74 3.84 -15.25 11.47
N SER A 75 5.14 -15.32 11.69
CA SER A 75 5.91 -16.57 11.60
C SER A 75 6.92 -16.65 12.73
N LEU A 76 7.09 -17.85 13.29
CA LEU A 76 8.11 -18.15 14.28
C LEU A 76 9.16 -19.06 13.63
N GLU A 77 10.41 -18.61 13.58
CA GLU A 77 11.50 -19.34 12.92
C GLU A 77 12.65 -19.61 13.90
N HIS A 78 13.31 -20.75 13.74
CA HIS A 78 14.41 -21.19 14.59
C HIS A 78 15.73 -21.24 13.84
N PHE A 79 16.72 -20.46 14.29
CA PHE A 79 18.02 -20.35 13.65
C PHE A 79 19.10 -21.07 14.49
N PRO A 80 19.70 -22.15 13.98
CA PRO A 80 20.89 -22.73 14.60
C PRO A 80 22.10 -21.83 14.33
N LEU A 81 22.83 -21.46 15.38
CA LEU A 81 23.97 -20.53 15.29
C LEU A 81 25.32 -21.25 15.11
N GLY A 82 25.31 -22.60 15.18
CA GLY A 82 26.51 -23.39 15.43
C GLY A 82 27.28 -23.99 14.25
N ALA A 83 26.88 -23.87 12.96
CA ALA A 83 27.65 -24.57 11.92
C ALA A 83 27.57 -24.03 10.47
N ARG A 84 28.56 -23.20 10.10
CA ARG A 84 29.32 -23.33 8.83
C ARG A 84 30.85 -23.09 8.97
N LEU A 85 31.41 -23.01 10.18
CA LEU A 85 32.80 -22.56 10.39
C LEU A 85 33.57 -23.24 11.55
N GLY A 86 33.23 -24.48 11.93
CA GLY A 86 34.11 -25.29 12.81
C GLY A 86 34.38 -24.70 14.21
N GLN A 87 33.41 -24.01 14.82
CA GLN A 87 33.50 -23.46 16.18
C GLN A 87 32.52 -24.16 17.14
N CYS A 88 32.94 -24.34 18.40
CA CYS A 88 32.31 -25.17 19.44
C CYS A 88 31.02 -24.63 20.10
N CYS A 89 30.46 -23.50 19.64
CA CYS A 89 29.35 -22.83 20.33
C CYS A 89 28.00 -23.09 19.63
N GLY A 90 27.23 -24.07 20.12
CA GLY A 90 25.98 -24.56 19.54
C GLY A 90 24.71 -23.80 19.96
N GLY A 91 24.73 -22.46 19.88
CA GLY A 91 23.55 -21.66 20.23
C GLY A 91 22.38 -21.82 19.26
N ARG A 92 21.16 -21.52 19.71
CA ARG A 92 19.96 -21.40 18.89
C ARG A 92 19.22 -20.11 19.26
N ALA A 93 18.67 -19.44 18.25
CA ALA A 93 17.78 -18.29 18.45
C ALA A 93 16.41 -18.56 17.81
N SER A 94 15.35 -18.23 18.51
CA SER A 94 13.96 -18.28 18.02
C SER A 94 13.51 -16.85 17.76
N LEU A 95 13.11 -16.55 16.52
CA LEU A 95 12.71 -15.23 16.09
C LEU A 95 11.23 -15.22 15.68
N LEU A 96 10.45 -14.32 16.30
CA LEU A 96 9.11 -13.99 15.85
C LEU A 96 9.19 -12.86 14.82
N PHE A 97 8.58 -13.09 13.67
CA PHE A 97 8.39 -12.09 12.63
C PHE A 97 6.93 -11.68 12.59
N GLU A 98 6.69 -10.37 12.67
CA GLU A 98 5.36 -9.77 12.53
C GLU A 98 5.39 -8.84 11.32
N CYS A 99 4.81 -9.29 10.22
CA CYS A 99 4.68 -8.52 8.99
C CYS A 99 3.43 -7.63 9.06
N PHE A 100 3.65 -6.34 8.89
CA PHE A 100 2.61 -5.33 8.75
C PHE A 100 2.64 -4.84 7.31
N ALA A 101 1.79 -5.44 6.47
CA ALA A 101 1.69 -5.06 5.06
C ALA A 101 0.99 -3.70 4.93
N VAL A 102 1.24 -3.01 3.80
CA VAL A 102 0.50 -1.78 3.55
C VAL A 102 -0.97 -2.14 3.35
N ARG A 103 -1.81 -1.53 4.16
CA ARG A 103 -3.25 -1.72 4.04
C ARG A 103 -3.82 -0.81 2.96
N GLY A 104 -4.67 -1.40 2.13
CA GLY A 104 -5.52 -0.72 1.18
C GLY A 104 -4.96 -0.55 -0.24
N PRO A 105 -5.83 -0.12 -1.16
CA PRO A 105 -5.48 0.08 -2.56
C PRO A 105 -4.53 1.27 -2.74
N GLN A 106 -3.70 1.21 -3.79
CA GLN A 106 -3.07 2.41 -4.33
C GLN A 106 -4.13 3.24 -5.04
N VAL A 107 -4.19 4.53 -4.75
CA VAL A 107 -5.11 5.48 -5.37
C VAL A 107 -4.31 6.54 -6.07
N LEU A 108 -4.46 6.62 -7.39
CA LEU A 108 -3.90 7.68 -8.21
C LEU A 108 -4.96 8.75 -8.46
N LEU A 109 -4.73 9.93 -7.90
CA LEU A 109 -5.58 11.10 -8.06
C LEU A 109 -4.97 12.02 -9.12
N PHE A 110 -5.57 12.08 -10.30
CA PHE A 110 -5.12 12.96 -11.39
C PHE A 110 -5.86 14.29 -11.33
N GLY A 111 -5.10 15.37 -11.14
CA GLY A 111 -5.59 16.74 -11.05
C GLY A 111 -5.53 17.31 -9.64
N ALA A 112 -4.72 18.34 -9.45
CA ALA A 112 -4.59 19.12 -8.21
C ALA A 112 -5.45 20.40 -8.21
N GLY A 113 -6.48 20.45 -9.06
CA GLY A 113 -7.47 21.54 -9.07
C GLY A 113 -8.39 21.53 -7.84
N HIS A 114 -9.43 22.38 -7.85
CA HIS A 114 -10.34 22.61 -6.72
C HIS A 114 -10.91 21.34 -6.09
N VAL A 115 -11.34 20.35 -6.88
CA VAL A 115 -11.90 19.09 -6.36
C VAL A 115 -10.79 18.20 -5.79
N GLY A 116 -9.66 18.08 -6.48
CA GLY A 116 -8.49 17.33 -5.99
C GLY A 116 -8.01 17.84 -4.64
N ARG A 117 -7.93 19.17 -4.46
CA ARG A 117 -7.58 19.81 -3.18
C ARG A 117 -8.56 19.53 -2.05
N ALA A 118 -9.85 19.41 -2.37
CA ALA A 118 -10.86 19.06 -1.37
C ALA A 118 -10.86 17.56 -1.05
N LEU A 119 -10.47 16.72 -2.01
CA LEU A 119 -10.50 15.25 -1.89
C LEU A 119 -9.25 14.66 -1.25
N ALA A 120 -8.06 15.16 -1.58
CA ALA A 120 -6.81 14.60 -1.09
C ALA A 120 -6.73 14.49 0.45
N PRO A 121 -7.15 15.52 1.23
CA PRO A 121 -7.16 15.40 2.70
C PRO A 121 -8.14 14.34 3.22
N LEU A 122 -9.30 14.17 2.56
CA LEU A 122 -10.28 13.14 2.94
C LEU A 122 -9.72 11.75 2.70
N LEU A 123 -9.08 11.53 1.55
CA LEU A 123 -8.46 10.25 1.20
C LEU A 123 -7.22 9.95 2.05
N ALA A 124 -6.45 10.97 2.44
CA ALA A 124 -5.30 10.82 3.33
C ALA A 124 -5.66 10.27 4.71
N GLY A 125 -6.89 10.52 5.18
CA GLY A 125 -7.40 9.97 6.43
C GLY A 125 -7.89 8.51 6.35
N LEU A 126 -7.86 7.90 5.17
CA LEU A 126 -8.32 6.52 4.93
C LEU A 126 -7.13 5.55 4.85
N PRO A 127 -7.33 4.25 5.11
CA PRO A 127 -6.27 3.25 5.01
C PRO A 127 -6.00 2.91 3.53
N LEU A 128 -5.38 3.84 2.79
CA LEU A 128 -5.04 3.74 1.37
C LEU A 128 -3.69 4.43 1.10
N ARG A 129 -3.08 4.15 -0.06
CA ARG A 129 -1.86 4.85 -0.51
C ARG A 129 -2.22 5.88 -1.58
N LEU A 130 -2.18 7.17 -1.24
CA LEU A 130 -2.54 8.23 -2.18
C LEU A 130 -1.31 8.77 -2.93
N GLU A 131 -1.35 8.66 -4.25
CA GLU A 131 -0.47 9.37 -5.17
C GLU A 131 -1.27 10.47 -5.90
N TRP A 132 -0.87 11.72 -5.72
CA TRP A 132 -1.55 12.88 -6.26
C TRP A 132 -0.74 13.47 -7.42
N VAL A 133 -1.26 13.36 -8.63
CA VAL A 133 -0.56 13.65 -9.89
C VAL A 133 -1.12 14.91 -10.55
N ASP A 134 -0.26 15.86 -10.87
CA ASP A 134 -0.56 17.04 -11.72
C ASP A 134 0.76 17.55 -12.31
N SER A 135 0.72 18.19 -13.49
CA SER A 135 1.91 18.80 -14.10
C SER A 135 2.21 20.20 -13.58
N ARG A 136 1.29 20.79 -12.79
CA ARG A 136 1.36 22.19 -12.34
C ARG A 136 1.75 22.23 -10.87
N ALA A 137 3.02 22.53 -10.60
CA ALA A 137 3.55 22.60 -9.23
C ALA A 137 2.74 23.53 -8.31
N GLY A 138 2.30 24.69 -8.82
CA GLY A 138 1.50 25.66 -8.07
C GLY A 138 0.08 25.21 -7.72
N GLU A 139 -0.37 24.05 -8.22
CA GLU A 139 -1.68 23.53 -7.88
C GLU A 139 -1.68 22.72 -6.56
N PHE A 140 -0.55 22.15 -6.18
CA PHE A 140 -0.42 21.50 -4.89
C PHE A 140 -0.44 22.53 -3.74
N PRO A 141 -1.00 22.19 -2.57
CA PRO A 141 -0.86 23.02 -1.38
C PRO A 141 0.62 23.07 -0.94
N ALA A 142 1.00 24.13 -0.23
CA ALA A 142 2.36 24.29 0.29
C ALA A 142 2.76 23.15 1.24
N GLU A 143 1.79 22.67 2.03
CA GLU A 143 1.93 21.50 2.89
C GLU A 143 0.99 20.41 2.41
N LEU A 144 1.56 19.24 2.09
CA LEU A 144 0.78 18.07 1.70
C LEU A 144 0.21 17.39 2.95
N PRO A 145 -0.99 16.80 2.88
CA PRO A 145 -1.48 15.93 3.94
C PRO A 145 -0.51 14.78 4.20
N THR A 146 -0.37 14.37 5.46
CA THR A 146 0.49 13.24 5.86
C THR A 146 0.16 11.99 5.05
N GLY A 147 1.20 11.28 4.58
CA GLY A 147 1.04 10.04 3.81
C GLY A 147 0.68 10.24 2.33
N VAL A 148 0.47 11.48 1.87
CA VAL A 148 0.21 11.77 0.45
C VAL A 148 1.52 12.00 -0.30
N ARG A 149 1.72 11.25 -1.38
CA ARG A 149 2.83 11.48 -2.32
C ARG A 149 2.35 12.38 -3.45
N ALA A 150 2.93 13.57 -3.61
CA ALA A 150 2.73 14.38 -4.80
C ALA A 150 3.71 13.97 -5.90
N SER A 151 3.19 13.77 -7.12
CA SER A 151 3.95 13.43 -8.31
C SER A 151 3.77 14.53 -9.35
N LEU A 152 4.76 15.42 -9.44
CA LEU A 152 4.81 16.48 -10.46
C LEU A 152 5.33 15.87 -11.77
N LEU A 153 4.43 15.55 -12.69
CA LEU A 153 4.74 14.87 -13.94
C LEU A 153 4.27 15.68 -15.13
N ASP A 154 5.17 15.98 -16.07
CA ASP A 154 4.82 16.63 -17.33
C ASP A 154 3.90 15.74 -18.19
N ASP A 155 4.16 14.42 -18.17
CA ASP A 155 3.27 13.40 -18.72
C ASP A 155 2.65 12.54 -17.60
N PRO A 156 1.38 12.79 -17.24
CA PRO A 156 0.67 11.99 -16.25
C PRO A 156 0.45 10.52 -16.64
N LEU A 157 0.58 10.15 -17.93
CA LEU A 157 0.44 8.76 -18.36
C LEU A 157 1.52 7.86 -17.76
N GLU A 158 2.70 8.39 -17.46
CA GLU A 158 3.77 7.62 -16.81
C GLU A 158 3.33 7.06 -15.45
N ALA A 159 2.47 7.77 -14.71
CA ALA A 159 1.94 7.27 -13.45
C ALA A 159 0.99 6.09 -13.66
N VAL A 160 0.24 6.07 -14.76
CA VAL A 160 -0.60 4.93 -15.14
C VAL A 160 0.26 3.72 -15.46
N ASP A 161 1.38 3.88 -16.15
CA ASP A 161 2.28 2.77 -16.49
C ASP A 161 2.96 2.16 -15.25
N LYS A 162 3.37 3.01 -14.30
CA LYS A 162 4.07 2.61 -13.07
C LYS A 162 3.13 2.13 -11.95
N ALA A 163 1.82 2.29 -12.09
CA ALA A 163 0.84 1.90 -11.09
C ALA A 163 0.82 0.38 -10.86
N ALA A 164 0.59 -0.01 -9.61
CA ALA A 164 0.41 -1.41 -9.24
C ALA A 164 -0.90 -1.98 -9.82
N ALA A 165 -0.96 -3.28 -10.09
CA ALA A 165 -2.21 -3.94 -10.44
C ALA A 165 -3.25 -3.78 -9.33
N GLY A 166 -4.53 -3.64 -9.71
CA GLY A 166 -5.62 -3.38 -8.77
C GLY A 166 -5.71 -1.95 -8.26
N SER A 167 -4.89 -1.02 -8.77
CA SER A 167 -4.94 0.40 -8.38
C SER A 167 -6.26 1.07 -8.75
N TYR A 168 -6.59 2.11 -8.00
CA TYR A 168 -7.76 2.96 -8.24
C TYR A 168 -7.32 4.24 -8.92
N TYR A 169 -8.03 4.62 -9.98
CA TYR A 169 -7.71 5.80 -10.79
C TYR A 169 -8.85 6.79 -10.68
N LEU A 170 -8.56 7.97 -10.11
CA LEU A 170 -9.51 9.07 -9.95
C LEU A 170 -9.09 10.21 -10.89
N ILE A 171 -9.76 10.30 -12.04
CA ILE A 171 -9.42 11.27 -13.09
C ILE A 171 -10.28 12.52 -12.91
N MET A 172 -9.67 13.61 -12.45
CA MET A 172 -10.34 14.89 -12.27
C MET A 172 -9.53 16.10 -12.74
N THR A 173 -8.90 15.94 -13.90
CA THR A 173 -8.19 17.04 -14.54
C THR A 173 -9.17 18.04 -15.15
N HIS A 174 -8.64 19.20 -15.56
CA HIS A 174 -9.40 20.21 -16.31
C HIS A 174 -9.25 20.04 -17.83
N ASN A 175 -8.45 19.07 -18.29
CA ASN A 175 -8.08 18.89 -19.69
C ASN A 175 -8.79 17.65 -20.26
N HIS A 176 -9.82 17.89 -21.09
CA HIS A 176 -10.63 16.83 -21.68
C HIS A 176 -9.85 15.81 -22.53
N PRO A 177 -8.93 16.23 -23.43
CA PRO A 177 -8.02 15.31 -24.10
C PRO A 177 -7.20 14.42 -23.16
N LEU A 178 -6.65 15.00 -22.09
CA LEU A 178 -5.85 14.27 -21.10
C LEU A 178 -6.70 13.25 -20.34
N ASP A 179 -7.89 13.64 -19.87
CA ASP A 179 -8.81 12.72 -19.20
C ASP A 179 -9.13 11.50 -20.06
N TYR A 180 -9.32 11.71 -21.38
CA TYR A 180 -9.58 10.62 -22.32
C TYR A 180 -8.35 9.72 -22.46
N ALA A 181 -7.16 10.30 -22.60
CA ALA A 181 -5.92 9.55 -22.74
C ALA A 181 -5.65 8.68 -21.48
N LEU A 182 -5.84 9.25 -20.29
CA LEU A 182 -5.72 8.53 -19.02
C LEU A 182 -6.73 7.38 -18.93
N ALA A 183 -8.00 7.63 -19.25
CA ALA A 183 -9.02 6.59 -19.23
C ALA A 183 -8.73 5.46 -20.24
N GLU A 184 -8.30 5.82 -21.46
CA GLU A 184 -7.90 4.85 -22.48
C GLU A 184 -6.70 4.01 -22.01
N ALA A 185 -5.68 4.64 -21.42
CA ALA A 185 -4.50 3.95 -20.90
C ALA A 185 -4.85 2.99 -19.75
N VAL A 186 -5.67 3.43 -18.79
CA VAL A 186 -6.13 2.59 -17.68
C VAL A 186 -6.93 1.39 -18.20
N LEU A 187 -7.85 1.61 -19.14
CA LEU A 187 -8.63 0.51 -19.74
C LEU A 187 -7.75 -0.45 -20.55
N LYS A 188 -6.69 0.03 -21.22
CA LYS A 188 -5.74 -0.83 -21.94
C LYS A 188 -4.99 -1.78 -21.00
N ARG A 189 -4.67 -1.34 -19.79
CA ARG A 189 -4.02 -2.21 -18.79
C ARG A 189 -4.90 -3.39 -18.38
N GLY A 190 -6.21 -3.15 -18.25
CA GLY A 190 -7.18 -4.20 -17.92
C GLY A 190 -7.09 -4.76 -16.50
N ASP A 191 -6.27 -4.15 -15.63
CA ASP A 191 -5.98 -4.61 -14.27
C ASP A 191 -6.42 -3.60 -13.18
N ALA A 192 -7.17 -2.56 -13.55
CA ALA A 192 -7.61 -1.53 -12.61
C ALA A 192 -8.63 -2.07 -11.61
N GLY A 193 -8.45 -1.75 -10.32
CA GLY A 193 -9.43 -2.07 -9.28
C GLY A 193 -10.65 -1.14 -9.32
N PHE A 194 -10.44 0.09 -9.78
CA PHE A 194 -11.49 1.10 -9.97
C PHE A 194 -11.05 2.20 -10.94
N LEU A 195 -11.95 2.63 -11.83
CA LEU A 195 -11.75 3.79 -12.70
C LEU A 195 -12.93 4.76 -12.54
N GLY A 196 -12.68 5.90 -11.92
CA GLY A 196 -13.65 6.97 -11.75
C GLY A 196 -13.18 8.26 -12.40
N MET A 197 -14.09 8.97 -13.06
CA MET A 197 -13.78 10.24 -13.69
C MET A 197 -14.79 11.33 -13.36
N ILE A 198 -14.30 12.55 -13.16
CA ILE A 198 -15.15 13.73 -13.11
C ILE A 198 -15.72 14.04 -14.50
N GLY A 199 -16.98 14.47 -14.54
CA GLY A 199 -17.62 14.85 -15.79
C GLY A 199 -19.13 14.82 -15.75
N SER A 200 -19.75 15.31 -16.82
CA SER A 200 -21.19 15.15 -17.03
C SER A 200 -21.51 13.80 -17.69
N GLN A 201 -22.79 13.41 -17.65
CA GLN A 201 -23.29 12.27 -18.42
C GLN A 201 -23.00 12.40 -19.92
N THR A 202 -23.09 13.62 -20.46
CA THR A 202 -22.77 13.90 -21.87
C THR A 202 -21.29 13.64 -22.19
N LYS A 203 -20.37 14.02 -21.28
CA LYS A 203 -18.93 13.70 -21.43
C LYS A 203 -18.71 12.20 -21.40
N ALA A 204 -19.37 11.50 -20.48
CA ALA A 204 -19.30 10.04 -20.40
C ALA A 204 -19.72 9.39 -21.72
N GLN A 205 -20.89 9.75 -22.27
CA GLN A 205 -21.37 9.20 -23.55
C GLN A 205 -20.40 9.44 -24.71
N ARG A 206 -19.81 10.64 -24.80
CA ARG A 206 -18.78 10.92 -25.82
C ARG A 206 -17.54 10.05 -25.69
N PHE A 207 -17.10 9.78 -24.46
CA PHE A 207 -15.95 8.91 -24.20
C PHE A 207 -16.28 7.47 -24.57
N ARG A 208 -17.48 6.97 -24.20
CA ARG A 208 -17.95 5.63 -24.55
C ARG A 208 -17.91 5.39 -26.06
N LEU A 209 -18.56 6.25 -26.84
CA LEU A 209 -18.57 6.15 -28.30
C LEU A 209 -17.16 6.11 -28.91
N ARG A 210 -16.25 6.94 -28.39
CA ARG A 210 -14.87 7.00 -28.88
C ARG A 210 -14.07 5.74 -28.49
N LEU A 211 -14.32 5.16 -27.32
CA LEU A 211 -13.71 3.90 -26.87
C LEU A 211 -14.26 2.70 -27.66
N GLU A 212 -15.55 2.67 -27.98
CA GLU A 212 -16.15 1.65 -28.86
C GLU A 212 -15.50 1.65 -30.24
N GLN A 213 -15.33 2.84 -30.84
CA GLN A 213 -14.62 3.01 -32.11
C GLN A 213 -13.15 2.58 -32.05
N ARG A 214 -12.55 2.53 -30.86
CA ARG A 214 -11.18 2.04 -30.61
C ARG A 214 -11.15 0.53 -30.31
N GLY A 215 -12.29 -0.15 -30.31
CA GLY A 215 -12.38 -1.60 -30.15
C GLY A 215 -12.43 -2.10 -28.70
N PHE A 216 -12.67 -1.22 -27.73
CA PHE A 216 -12.87 -1.66 -26.34
C PHE A 216 -14.20 -2.40 -26.19
N SER A 217 -14.22 -3.44 -25.35
CA SER A 217 -15.44 -4.19 -25.06
C SER A 217 -16.43 -3.36 -24.24
N THR A 218 -17.73 -3.69 -24.38
CA THR A 218 -18.79 -3.06 -23.58
C THR A 218 -18.51 -3.18 -22.09
N GLY A 219 -18.06 -4.35 -21.61
CA GLY A 219 -17.73 -4.55 -20.19
C GLY A 219 -16.59 -3.66 -19.69
N ALA A 220 -15.54 -3.45 -20.50
CA ALA A 220 -14.46 -2.53 -20.15
C ALA A 220 -14.99 -1.09 -20.05
N ILE A 221 -15.81 -0.66 -21.00
CA ILE A 221 -16.40 0.68 -21.02
C ILE A 221 -17.37 0.90 -19.86
N GLU A 222 -18.17 -0.11 -19.50
CA GLU A 222 -19.11 -0.06 -18.38
C GLU A 222 -18.42 -0.05 -17.02
N SER A 223 -17.18 -0.54 -16.92
CA SER A 223 -16.38 -0.44 -15.69
C SER A 223 -15.95 1.00 -15.34
N MET A 224 -16.07 1.95 -16.29
CA MET A 224 -15.77 3.36 -16.08
C MET A 224 -16.93 4.09 -15.39
N HIS A 225 -16.64 4.69 -14.22
CA HIS A 225 -17.59 5.50 -13.46
C HIS A 225 -17.47 6.99 -13.81
N CYS A 226 -18.34 7.50 -14.67
CA CYS A 226 -18.43 8.92 -15.03
C CYS A 226 -19.90 9.36 -15.13
N PRO A 227 -20.38 10.31 -14.31
CA PRO A 227 -19.68 10.98 -13.21
C PRO A 227 -19.25 10.02 -12.11
N ILE A 228 -18.07 10.27 -11.55
CA ILE A 228 -17.61 9.72 -10.28
C ILE A 228 -18.37 10.34 -9.10
N GLY A 229 -18.55 9.57 -8.04
CA GLY A 229 -19.23 9.95 -6.80
C GLY A 229 -20.39 9.00 -6.50
N LEU A 230 -20.64 8.76 -5.20
CA LEU A 230 -21.77 7.96 -4.77
C LEU A 230 -23.10 8.65 -5.16
N PRO A 231 -24.04 7.95 -5.81
CA PRO A 231 -25.35 8.50 -6.12
C PRO A 231 -26.10 8.94 -4.85
N GLY A 232 -26.89 10.00 -4.95
CA GLY A 232 -27.74 10.48 -3.86
C GLY A 232 -27.12 11.56 -2.95
N ILE A 233 -25.85 11.92 -3.17
CA ILE A 233 -25.24 13.10 -2.52
C ILE A 233 -25.35 14.29 -3.48
N PRO A 234 -26.28 15.24 -3.25
CA PRO A 234 -26.42 16.40 -4.12
C PRO A 234 -25.30 17.40 -3.85
N GLY A 235 -25.07 18.29 -4.83
CA GLY A 235 -24.09 19.37 -4.68
C GLY A 235 -23.16 19.48 -5.87
N LYS A 236 -22.60 20.67 -6.04
CA LYS A 236 -21.58 20.96 -7.07
C LYS A 236 -20.37 21.67 -6.48
N ARG A 237 -20.38 21.96 -5.18
CA ARG A 237 -19.21 22.54 -4.52
C ARG A 237 -18.09 21.50 -4.48
N PRO A 238 -16.82 21.90 -4.60
CA PRO A 238 -15.70 20.96 -4.62
C PRO A 238 -15.69 19.96 -3.45
N LEU A 239 -16.02 20.42 -2.24
CA LEU A 239 -16.08 19.56 -1.05
C LEU A 239 -17.25 18.57 -1.08
N GLU A 240 -18.42 18.96 -1.59
CA GLU A 240 -19.58 18.06 -1.74
C GLU A 240 -19.26 16.92 -2.71
N VAL A 241 -18.62 17.27 -3.84
CA VAL A 241 -18.13 16.29 -4.82
C VAL A 241 -17.06 15.39 -4.20
N ALA A 242 -16.11 15.98 -3.46
CA ALA A 242 -15.06 15.22 -2.79
C ALA A 242 -15.61 14.20 -1.77
N ILE A 243 -16.62 14.58 -0.98
CA ILE A 243 -17.31 13.66 -0.05
C ILE A 243 -17.98 12.51 -0.82
N ALA A 244 -18.68 12.82 -1.92
CA ALA A 244 -19.32 11.80 -2.74
C ALA A 244 -18.30 10.82 -3.35
N VAL A 245 -17.16 11.31 -3.81
CA VAL A 245 -16.06 10.48 -4.34
C VAL A 245 -15.43 9.65 -3.23
N ALA A 246 -15.09 10.24 -2.08
CA ALA A 246 -14.51 9.53 -0.95
C ALA A 246 -15.44 8.42 -0.45
N ALA A 247 -16.75 8.68 -0.36
CA ALA A 247 -17.75 7.67 0.02
C ALA A 247 -17.79 6.50 -0.99
N GLN A 248 -17.69 6.79 -2.30
CA GLN A 248 -17.62 5.73 -3.32
C GLN A 248 -16.33 4.91 -3.20
N VAL A 249 -15.18 5.54 -2.94
CA VAL A 249 -13.90 4.85 -2.72
C VAL A 249 -13.97 3.95 -1.50
N VAL A 250 -14.57 4.43 -0.39
CA VAL A 250 -14.81 3.64 0.83
C VAL A 250 -15.66 2.41 0.53
N ALA A 251 -16.79 2.59 -0.15
CA ALA A 251 -17.65 1.48 -0.54
C ALA A 251 -16.89 0.46 -1.39
N ARG A 252 -16.02 0.92 -2.30
CA ARG A 252 -15.26 0.06 -3.21
C ARG A 252 -14.20 -0.77 -2.50
N TYR A 253 -13.33 -0.16 -1.68
CA TYR A 253 -12.28 -0.95 -1.03
C TYR A 253 -12.81 -1.91 0.03
N HIS A 254 -13.99 -1.64 0.63
CA HIS A 254 -14.64 -2.62 1.50
C HIS A 254 -15.23 -3.81 0.75
N GLN A 255 -15.62 -3.65 -0.52
CA GLN A 255 -16.02 -4.76 -1.39
C GLN A 255 -14.81 -5.57 -1.86
N ASP A 256 -13.69 -4.90 -2.13
CA ASP A 256 -12.45 -5.54 -2.58
C ASP A 256 -11.63 -6.15 -1.42
N ALA A 257 -11.95 -5.79 -0.16
CA ALA A 257 -11.26 -6.32 1.00
C ALA A 257 -11.49 -7.84 1.12
N PRO A 258 -10.42 -8.66 1.17
CA PRO A 258 -10.57 -10.09 1.38
C PRO A 258 -11.29 -10.34 2.71
N MET A 259 -12.21 -11.31 2.74
CA MET A 259 -12.81 -11.78 3.98
C MET A 259 -11.69 -12.13 4.97
N ARG A 260 -11.65 -11.44 6.12
CA ARG A 260 -10.70 -11.77 7.18
C ARG A 260 -10.94 -13.22 7.61
N ALA A 261 -9.94 -14.08 7.41
CA ALA A 261 -9.98 -15.42 7.99
C ALA A 261 -10.10 -15.27 9.51
N THR A 262 -11.18 -15.81 10.08
CA THR A 262 -11.44 -15.81 11.53
C THR A 262 -10.48 -16.69 12.32
N ARG A 263 -9.67 -17.49 11.61
CA ARG A 263 -8.54 -18.27 12.14
C ARG A 263 -7.32 -17.90 11.31
N SER A 264 -6.42 -17.10 11.88
CA SER A 264 -5.12 -16.79 11.29
C SER A 264 -4.05 -16.82 12.39
N GLY A 265 -2.83 -17.20 12.04
CA GLY A 265 -1.71 -17.37 12.96
C GLY A 265 -1.20 -18.81 13.04
N VAL A 266 -0.19 -19.03 13.88
CA VAL A 266 0.38 -20.36 14.14
C VAL A 266 -0.65 -21.20 14.90
N GLU A 267 -0.92 -22.42 14.44
CA GLU A 267 -1.86 -23.34 15.10
C GLU A 267 -1.45 -23.58 16.57
N TRP A 268 -2.41 -23.54 17.49
CA TRP A 268 -2.16 -23.69 18.93
C TRP A 268 -1.33 -24.95 19.27
N LYS A 269 -1.59 -26.05 18.58
CA LYS A 269 -0.83 -27.31 18.77
C LYS A 269 0.64 -27.17 18.36
N ALA A 270 0.93 -26.44 17.29
CA ALA A 270 2.30 -26.18 16.84
C ALA A 270 3.04 -25.30 17.87
N LEU A 271 2.38 -24.24 18.36
CA LEU A 271 2.90 -23.39 19.45
C LEU A 271 3.22 -24.18 20.72
N CYS A 272 2.34 -25.10 21.14
CA CYS A 272 2.61 -25.96 22.30
C CYS A 272 3.80 -26.90 22.06
N SER A 273 3.96 -27.44 20.86
CA SER A 273 5.10 -28.32 20.55
C SER A 273 6.44 -27.58 20.50
N GLU A 274 6.43 -26.32 20.05
CA GLU A 274 7.61 -25.45 19.95
C GLU A 274 8.09 -24.96 21.32
N THR A 275 7.17 -24.74 22.26
CA THR A 275 7.48 -24.37 23.65
C THR A 275 7.87 -25.55 24.54
N ALA A 276 7.60 -26.79 24.12
CA ALA A 276 7.96 -28.00 24.86
C ALA A 276 9.44 -28.41 24.72
N HIS A 277 10.20 -27.77 23.80
CA HIS A 277 11.61 -28.09 23.50
C HIS A 277 12.59 -26.98 23.90
N THR A 278 12.11 -25.91 24.53
CA THR A 278 12.90 -24.90 25.26
C THR A 278 13.07 -25.29 26.71
#